data_AF-A0A3B9YKL5-F1
#
_entry.id   AF-A0A3B9YKL5-F1
#
_cell.length_a   1.000
_cell.length_b   1.000
_cell.length_c   1.000
_cell.angle_alpha   90.00
_cell.angle_beta   90.00
_cell.angle_gamma   90.00
#
_symmetry.space_group_name_H-M   'P 1'
#
loop_
_entity.id
_entity.type
_entity.pdbx_description
1 polymer ?
#
loop_
_entity_poly.entity_id
_entity_poly.type
_entity_poly.pdbx_seq_one_letter_code
_entity_poly.pdbx_strand_id
1 'polypeptide(L)'
;MADRGVRPGLQAAVALAFLLPAASGWAEGASSPFAAKTEQMRSELAEQRDELERCLERLETLEASYASACPKDSPATERRRVLARCGVLRDAMSDTLVKYLSYRDQHDFLALASVAKAAKERRRRGEEGAPSGQESIRELAKPRPDAEFISQIREMRDKGAQVFIEDESAFAQAGEACRRRSRRNTLASASAAGVLISACCAWLWVRRRAV
;
A
#
# COMPACT_ATOMS: atom_id res chain seq x y z
N MET A 1 10.14 -43.92 76.82
CA MET A 1 9.56 -42.65 76.32
C MET A 1 10.53 -42.11 75.28
N ALA A 2 10.22 -42.27 74.00
CA ALA A 2 11.09 -41.85 72.90
C ALA A 2 10.34 -40.81 72.06
N ASP A 3 10.93 -39.63 72.02
CA ASP A 3 10.50 -38.43 71.33
C ASP A 3 10.57 -38.64 69.81
N ARG A 4 9.44 -38.49 69.09
CA ARG A 4 9.40 -38.59 67.62
C ARG A 4 9.60 -37.20 67.04
N GLY A 5 10.86 -36.84 66.82
CA GLY A 5 11.26 -35.65 66.08
C GLY A 5 10.72 -35.68 64.65
N VAL A 6 9.75 -34.80 64.37
CA VAL A 6 9.23 -34.52 63.04
C VAL A 6 10.35 -33.92 62.20
N ARG A 7 10.72 -34.60 61.12
CA ARG A 7 11.82 -34.19 60.24
C ARG A 7 11.46 -32.89 59.49
N PRO A 8 12.24 -31.80 59.64
CA PRO A 8 11.94 -30.49 59.05
C PRO A 8 11.95 -30.48 57.50
N GLY A 9 12.49 -31.51 56.85
CA GLY A 9 12.55 -31.62 55.40
C GLY A 9 11.19 -31.85 54.72
N LEU A 10 10.20 -32.40 55.42
CA LEU A 10 8.90 -32.75 54.81
C LEU A 10 7.94 -31.55 54.71
N GLN A 11 8.09 -30.55 55.58
CA GLN A 11 7.26 -29.33 55.54
C GLN A 11 7.70 -28.38 54.40
N ALA A 12 8.99 -28.35 54.07
CA ALA A 12 9.51 -27.55 52.96
C ALA A 12 9.05 -28.07 51.58
N ALA A 13 8.91 -29.39 51.42
CA ALA A 13 8.46 -30.00 50.17
C ALA A 13 6.95 -29.72 49.89
N VAL A 14 6.12 -29.68 50.93
CA VAL A 14 4.68 -29.38 50.80
C VAL A 14 4.46 -27.90 50.50
N ALA A 15 5.25 -27.00 51.09
CA ALA A 15 5.18 -25.56 50.79
C ALA A 15 5.60 -25.24 49.35
N LEU A 16 6.55 -25.99 48.77
CA LEU A 16 6.95 -25.79 47.37
C LEU A 16 5.86 -26.25 46.38
N ALA A 17 5.14 -27.33 46.69
CA ALA A 17 4.09 -27.87 45.80
C ALA A 17 2.85 -26.96 45.68
N PHE A 18 2.56 -26.14 46.69
CA PHE A 18 1.42 -25.22 46.69
C PHE A 18 1.65 -23.89 45.96
N LEU A 19 2.89 -23.55 45.58
CA LEU A 19 3.22 -22.32 44.84
C LEU A 19 3.35 -22.52 43.32
N LEU A 20 3.30 -23.75 42.84
CA LEU A 20 3.41 -24.10 41.42
C LEU A 20 2.13 -23.98 40.55
N PRO A 21 0.88 -23.89 41.06
CA PRO A 21 -0.28 -23.75 40.17
C PRO A 21 -0.45 -22.36 39.53
N ALA A 22 0.29 -21.34 39.96
CA ALA A 22 0.12 -19.97 39.45
C ALA A 22 0.90 -19.68 38.15
N ALA A 23 1.78 -20.59 37.70
CA ALA A 23 2.63 -20.39 36.53
C ALA A 23 2.19 -21.18 35.28
N SER A 24 1.20 -22.07 35.39
CA SER A 24 0.70 -22.87 34.26
C SER A 24 -0.45 -22.22 33.48
N GLY A 25 -0.91 -21.03 33.88
CA GLY A 25 -2.03 -20.31 33.23
C GLY A 25 -1.66 -19.35 32.08
N TRP A 26 -0.40 -19.30 31.64
CA TRP A 26 0.10 -18.27 30.70
C TRP A 26 0.26 -18.72 29.24
N ALA A 27 -0.28 -19.88 28.85
CA ALA A 27 0.03 -20.46 27.53
C ALA A 27 -1.14 -20.53 26.54
N GLU A 28 -2.38 -20.19 26.92
CA GLU A 28 -3.53 -20.29 26.02
C GLU A 28 -4.32 -18.98 26.00
N GLY A 29 -4.04 -18.12 25.01
CA GLY A 29 -4.97 -17.04 24.65
C GLY A 29 -4.40 -15.64 24.50
N ALA A 30 -3.19 -15.35 25.01
CA ALA A 30 -2.54 -14.07 24.74
C ALA A 30 -1.92 -14.09 23.34
N SER A 31 -2.72 -13.77 22.31
CA SER A 31 -2.19 -13.38 21.00
C SER A 31 -1.08 -12.37 21.24
N SER A 32 0.16 -12.73 20.88
CA SER A 32 1.32 -11.86 21.08
C SER A 32 0.97 -10.44 20.59
N PRO A 33 1.24 -9.38 21.37
CA PRO A 33 0.98 -7.99 20.95
C PRO A 33 1.65 -7.67 19.60
N PHE A 34 2.67 -8.44 19.23
CA PHE A 34 3.30 -8.40 17.93
C PHE A 34 2.43 -8.94 16.79
N ALA A 35 1.78 -10.10 17.01
CA ALA A 35 0.88 -10.70 16.02
C ALA A 35 -0.31 -9.78 15.75
N ALA A 36 -0.89 -9.19 16.80
CA ALA A 36 -1.97 -8.21 16.68
C ALA A 36 -1.55 -6.97 15.87
N LYS A 37 -0.36 -6.42 16.13
CA LYS A 37 0.15 -5.24 15.39
C LYS A 37 0.50 -5.56 13.94
N THR A 38 1.05 -6.75 13.68
CA THR A 38 1.38 -7.22 12.33
C THR A 38 0.12 -7.41 11.49
N GLU A 39 -0.92 -8.00 12.09
CA GLU A 39 -2.22 -8.17 11.44
C GLU A 39 -2.90 -6.83 11.17
N GLN A 40 -2.83 -5.89 12.12
CA GLN A 40 -3.31 -4.51 11.91
C GLN A 40 -2.61 -3.84 10.72
N MET A 41 -1.27 -3.90 10.63
CA MET A 41 -0.53 -3.31 9.51
C MET A 41 -0.86 -3.99 8.18
N ARG A 42 -1.20 -5.29 8.18
CA ARG A 42 -1.69 -5.98 6.96
C ARG A 42 -3.05 -5.49 6.54
N SER A 43 -3.99 -5.34 7.48
CA SER A 43 -5.32 -4.82 7.14
C SER A 43 -5.24 -3.38 6.63
N GLU A 44 -4.39 -2.54 7.23
CA GLU A 44 -4.11 -1.18 6.77
C GLU A 44 -3.54 -1.17 5.34
N LEU A 45 -2.57 -2.05 5.04
CA LEU A 45 -1.99 -2.17 3.69
C LEU A 45 -3.01 -2.65 2.66
N ALA A 46 -3.88 -3.60 3.02
CA ALA A 46 -4.93 -4.10 2.14
C ALA A 46 -5.97 -3.00 1.84
N GLU A 47 -6.38 -2.25 2.85
CA GLU A 47 -7.31 -1.12 2.68
C GLU A 47 -6.71 -0.02 1.80
N GLN A 48 -5.44 0.34 2.03
CA GLN A 48 -4.71 1.32 1.22
C GLN A 48 -4.57 0.87 -0.23
N ARG A 49 -4.31 -0.42 -0.47
CA ARG A 49 -4.28 -1.00 -1.82
C ARG A 49 -5.61 -0.83 -2.53
N ASP A 50 -6.70 -1.24 -1.89
CA ASP A 50 -8.05 -1.19 -2.48
C ASP A 50 -8.52 0.25 -2.70
N GLU A 51 -8.09 1.19 -1.85
CA GLU A 51 -8.37 2.61 -2.05
C GLU A 51 -7.53 3.22 -3.18
N LEU A 52 -6.25 2.82 -3.29
CA LEU A 52 -5.39 3.24 -4.40
C LEU A 52 -5.94 2.72 -5.73
N GLU A 53 -6.39 1.46 -5.80
CA GLU A 53 -7.00 0.89 -7.00
C GLU A 53 -8.21 1.69 -7.47
N ARG A 54 -9.16 1.97 -6.57
CA ARG A 54 -10.31 2.85 -6.86
C ARG A 54 -9.91 4.25 -7.31
N CYS A 55 -8.80 4.78 -6.76
CA CYS A 55 -8.27 6.08 -7.16
C CYS A 55 -7.73 6.05 -8.60
N LEU A 56 -7.02 4.98 -8.97
CA LEU A 56 -6.49 4.77 -10.32
C LEU A 56 -7.61 4.56 -11.35
N GLU A 57 -8.63 3.76 -11.03
CA GLU A 57 -9.81 3.60 -11.89
C GLU A 57 -10.50 4.95 -12.16
N ARG A 58 -10.62 5.79 -11.13
CA ARG A 58 -11.18 7.14 -11.30
C ARG A 58 -10.30 8.00 -12.21
N LEU A 59 -8.98 7.86 -12.15
CA LEU A 59 -8.09 8.59 -13.04
C LEU A 59 -8.25 8.12 -14.50
N GLU A 60 -8.35 6.82 -14.75
CA GLU A 60 -8.61 6.27 -16.09
C GLU A 60 -9.95 6.80 -16.66
N THR A 61 -11.00 6.87 -15.85
CA THR A 61 -12.28 7.46 -16.30
C THR A 61 -12.17 8.95 -16.63
N LEU A 62 -11.33 9.70 -15.91
CA LEU A 62 -11.05 11.11 -16.21
C LEU A 62 -10.25 11.24 -17.51
N GLU A 63 -9.30 10.35 -17.76
CA GLU A 63 -8.48 10.34 -18.97
C GLU A 63 -9.36 10.23 -20.24
N ALA A 64 -10.34 9.33 -20.23
CA ALA A 64 -11.29 9.18 -21.32
C ALA A 64 -12.05 10.49 -21.65
N SER A 65 -12.19 11.39 -20.67
CA SER A 65 -12.87 12.68 -20.85
C SER A 65 -11.98 13.76 -21.49
N TYR A 66 -10.65 13.62 -21.45
CA TYR A 66 -9.70 14.67 -21.86
C TYR A 66 -9.86 15.06 -23.34
N ALA A 67 -10.12 14.10 -24.22
CA ALA A 67 -10.29 14.36 -25.65
C ALA A 67 -11.51 15.24 -25.97
N SER A 68 -12.55 15.17 -25.13
CA SER A 68 -13.79 15.92 -25.29
C SER A 68 -13.75 17.30 -24.64
N ALA A 69 -12.87 17.49 -23.64
CA ALA A 69 -12.83 18.68 -22.80
C ALA A 69 -11.75 19.68 -23.21
N CYS A 70 -11.78 20.10 -24.47
CA CYS A 70 -11.02 21.26 -24.90
C CYS A 70 -11.47 22.51 -24.11
N PRO A 71 -10.53 23.36 -23.68
CA PRO A 71 -10.18 23.48 -22.26
C PRO A 71 -11.38 23.86 -21.38
N LYS A 72 -11.79 22.98 -20.48
CA LYS A 72 -12.52 23.39 -19.27
C LYS A 72 -11.56 23.30 -18.10
N ASP A 73 -11.53 24.31 -17.24
CA ASP A 73 -10.71 24.28 -16.02
C ASP A 73 -11.14 23.17 -15.06
N SER A 74 -12.39 22.69 -15.17
CA SER A 74 -12.93 21.67 -14.27
C SER A 74 -12.24 20.30 -14.37
N PRO A 75 -12.05 19.65 -15.54
CA PRO A 75 -11.33 18.37 -15.63
C PRO A 75 -9.85 18.49 -15.23
N ALA A 76 -9.20 19.62 -15.50
CA ALA A 76 -7.82 19.85 -15.06
C ALA A 76 -7.72 19.95 -13.53
N THR A 77 -8.69 20.60 -12.89
CA THR A 77 -8.77 20.72 -11.43
C THR A 77 -9.10 19.38 -10.78
N GLU A 78 -10.04 18.63 -11.36
CA GLU A 78 -10.40 17.31 -10.85
C GLU A 78 -9.26 16.30 -11.02
N ARG A 79 -8.56 16.31 -12.15
CA ARG A 79 -7.32 15.55 -12.36
C ARG A 79 -6.30 15.82 -11.27
N ARG A 80 -5.97 17.08 -11.00
CA ARG A 80 -5.00 17.45 -9.93
C ARG A 80 -5.44 16.91 -8.58
N ARG A 81 -6.72 16.99 -8.26
CA ARG A 81 -7.28 16.48 -6.99
C ARG A 81 -7.16 14.97 -6.88
N VAL A 82 -7.48 14.23 -7.95
CA VAL A 82 -7.39 12.77 -7.98
C VAL A 82 -5.94 12.32 -7.89
N LEU A 83 -5.04 12.90 -8.69
CA LEU A 83 -3.60 12.61 -8.64
C LEU A 83 -3.01 12.87 -7.25
N ALA A 84 -3.35 14.00 -6.61
CA ALA A 84 -2.88 14.30 -5.26
C ALA A 84 -3.34 13.23 -4.26
N ARG A 85 -4.60 12.77 -4.34
CA ARG A 85 -5.12 11.71 -3.48
C ARG A 85 -4.40 10.37 -3.73
N CYS A 86 -4.24 9.97 -4.99
CA CYS A 86 -3.56 8.72 -5.31
C CYS A 86 -2.10 8.76 -4.85
N GLY A 87 -1.44 9.93 -4.93
CA GLY A 87 -0.07 10.12 -4.46
C GLY A 87 0.06 9.94 -2.96
N VAL A 88 -0.84 10.56 -2.18
CA VAL A 88 -0.90 10.38 -0.72
C VAL A 88 -1.11 8.91 -0.34
N LEU A 89 -2.02 8.20 -1.02
CA LEU A 89 -2.28 6.78 -0.76
C LEU A 89 -1.07 5.89 -1.08
N ARG A 90 -0.41 6.13 -2.22
CA ARG A 90 0.80 5.40 -2.62
C ARG A 90 1.94 5.59 -1.61
N ASP A 91 2.13 6.82 -1.14
CA ASP A 91 3.19 7.15 -0.18
C ASP A 91 2.89 6.54 1.19
N ALA A 92 1.63 6.64 1.65
CA ALA A 92 1.18 5.99 2.88
C ALA A 92 1.35 4.45 2.84
N MET A 93 1.03 3.83 1.70
CA MET A 93 1.25 2.40 1.48
C MET A 93 2.73 2.02 1.52
N SER A 94 3.59 2.85 0.95
CA SER A 94 5.05 2.65 0.99
C SER A 94 5.59 2.75 2.42
N ASP A 95 5.18 3.77 3.18
CA ASP A 95 5.58 3.96 4.57
C ASP A 95 5.10 2.81 5.47
N THR A 96 3.86 2.36 5.27
CA THR A 96 3.28 1.26 6.04
C THR A 96 3.98 -0.06 5.72
N LEU A 97 4.34 -0.29 4.45
CA LEU A 97 5.11 -1.47 4.05
C LEU A 97 6.51 -1.49 4.67
N VAL A 98 7.20 -0.34 4.71
CA VAL A 98 8.52 -0.22 5.36
C VAL A 98 8.41 -0.53 6.86
N LYS A 99 7.41 0.05 7.54
CA LYS A 99 7.14 -0.23 8.96
C LYS A 99 6.83 -1.70 9.20
N TYR A 100 6.00 -2.30 8.35
CA TYR A 100 5.65 -3.71 8.40
C TYR A 100 6.89 -4.61 8.30
N LEU A 101 7.73 -4.39 7.29
CA LEU A 101 8.95 -5.16 7.09
C LEU A 101 9.92 -4.99 8.27
N SER A 102 10.12 -3.76 8.74
CA SER A 102 10.97 -3.48 9.90
C SER A 102 10.46 -4.18 11.18
N TYR A 103 9.16 -4.11 11.45
CA TYR A 103 8.54 -4.80 12.58
C TYR A 103 8.74 -6.30 12.48
N ARG A 104 8.47 -6.88 11.30
CA ARG A 104 8.63 -8.31 11.04
C ARG A 104 10.07 -8.77 11.28
N ASP A 105 11.04 -8.06 10.73
CA ASP A 105 12.46 -8.42 10.85
C ASP A 105 12.95 -8.34 12.31
N GLN A 106 12.47 -7.36 13.09
CA GLN A 106 12.74 -7.29 14.53
C GLN A 106 12.18 -8.49 15.30
N HIS A 107 10.98 -8.94 14.95
CA HIS A 107 10.37 -10.10 15.61
C HIS A 107 11.02 -11.40 15.19
N ASP A 108 11.39 -11.55 13.93
CA ASP A 108 12.12 -12.72 13.46
C ASP A 108 13.47 -12.82 14.19
N PHE A 109 14.15 -11.68 14.38
CA PHE A 109 15.34 -11.63 15.22
C PHE A 109 15.07 -12.04 16.68
N LEU A 110 14.03 -11.52 17.32
CA LEU A 110 13.67 -11.88 18.70
C LEU A 110 13.26 -13.35 18.84
N ALA A 111 12.51 -13.88 17.89
CA ALA A 111 12.12 -15.28 17.83
C ALA A 111 13.38 -16.17 17.74
N LEU A 112 14.29 -15.87 16.82
CA LEU A 112 15.57 -16.57 16.69
C LEU A 112 16.41 -16.49 17.99
N ALA A 113 16.48 -15.31 18.62
CA ALA A 113 17.20 -15.13 19.88
C ALA A 113 16.57 -15.96 21.03
N SER A 114 15.24 -16.03 21.09
CA SER A 114 14.51 -16.80 22.10
C SER A 114 14.76 -18.31 21.94
N VAL A 115 14.75 -18.80 20.70
CA VAL A 115 15.04 -20.20 20.37
C VAL A 115 16.51 -20.53 20.66
N ALA A 116 17.44 -19.66 20.29
CA ALA A 116 18.85 -19.83 20.60
C ALA A 116 19.11 -19.89 22.12
N LYS A 117 18.42 -19.04 22.90
CA LYS A 117 18.49 -19.05 24.37
C LYS A 117 17.92 -20.35 24.94
N ALA A 118 16.76 -20.79 24.47
CA ALA A 118 16.12 -22.03 24.91
C ALA A 118 17.01 -23.26 24.60
N ALA A 119 17.58 -23.33 23.39
CA ALA A 119 18.50 -24.40 23.00
C ALA A 119 19.77 -24.43 23.88
N LYS A 120 20.34 -23.25 24.19
CA LYS A 120 21.49 -23.13 25.10
C LYS A 120 21.16 -23.59 26.52
N GLU A 121 19.96 -23.29 27.00
CA GLU A 121 19.50 -23.67 28.34
C GLU A 121 19.26 -25.18 28.45
N ARG A 122 18.62 -25.80 27.45
CA ARG A 122 18.45 -27.27 27.39
C ARG A 122 19.79 -28.00 27.35
N ARG A 123 20.74 -27.48 26.58
CA ARG A 123 22.11 -28.03 26.53
C ARG A 123 22.83 -27.94 27.89
N ARG A 124 22.63 -26.86 28.65
CA ARG A 124 23.17 -26.73 30.02
C ARG A 124 22.56 -27.74 31.01
N ARG A 125 21.31 -28.14 30.79
CA ARG A 125 20.60 -29.12 31.63
C ARG A 125 20.91 -30.58 31.26
N GLY A 126 21.72 -30.81 30.23
CA GLY A 126 22.09 -32.16 29.79
C GLY A 126 20.96 -32.92 29.11
N GLU A 127 19.93 -32.23 28.60
CA GLU A 127 18.84 -32.85 27.86
C GLU A 127 19.35 -33.40 26.51
N GLU A 128 19.43 -34.72 26.38
CA GLU A 128 19.76 -35.41 25.12
C GLU A 128 18.63 -35.21 24.09
N GLY A 129 18.98 -34.82 22.87
CA GLY A 129 18.02 -34.58 21.79
C GLY A 129 17.54 -33.12 21.65
N ALA A 130 18.15 -32.16 22.36
CA ALA A 130 17.89 -30.75 22.09
C ALA A 130 18.19 -30.45 20.60
N PRO A 131 17.21 -29.94 19.83
CA PRO A 131 17.39 -29.70 18.40
C PRO A 131 18.62 -28.83 18.23
N SER A 132 19.47 -29.20 17.27
CA SER A 132 20.62 -28.36 16.93
C SER A 132 20.08 -26.98 16.61
N GLY A 133 20.72 -25.92 17.11
CA GLY A 133 20.23 -24.55 16.85
C GLY A 133 19.97 -24.29 15.36
N GLN A 134 20.66 -25.00 14.46
CA GLN A 134 20.45 -24.97 13.02
C GLN A 134 19.10 -25.52 12.53
N GLU A 135 18.54 -26.59 13.12
CA GLU A 135 17.23 -27.11 12.70
C GLU A 135 16.09 -26.19 13.11
N SER A 136 16.16 -25.62 14.31
CA SER A 136 15.16 -24.66 14.79
C SER A 136 15.23 -23.33 14.03
N ILE A 137 16.43 -22.89 13.64
CA ILE A 137 16.62 -21.74 12.74
C ILE A 137 16.04 -22.04 11.35
N ARG A 138 16.23 -23.25 10.82
CA ARG A 138 15.67 -23.65 9.51
C ARG A 138 14.15 -23.68 9.48
N GLU A 139 13.48 -24.13 10.54
CA GLU A 139 12.01 -24.10 10.61
C GLU A 139 11.46 -22.67 10.70
N LEU A 140 12.14 -21.79 11.44
CA LEU A 140 11.79 -20.36 11.53
C LEU A 140 12.09 -19.58 10.24
N ALA A 141 13.07 -20.05 9.45
CA ALA A 141 13.48 -19.45 8.19
C ALA A 141 12.68 -19.94 6.97
N LYS A 142 11.66 -20.80 7.14
CA LYS A 142 10.74 -21.14 6.03
C LYS A 142 10.12 -19.84 5.48
N PRO A 143 10.01 -19.69 4.16
CA PRO A 143 9.38 -18.52 3.56
C PRO A 143 7.96 -18.43 4.12
N ARG A 144 7.72 -17.39 4.93
CA ARG A 144 6.38 -17.14 5.48
C ARG A 144 5.41 -16.79 4.35
N PRO A 145 4.11 -17.09 4.49
CA PRO A 145 3.07 -16.88 3.47
C PRO A 145 2.89 -15.44 2.95
N ASP A 146 3.75 -14.51 3.35
CA ASP A 146 3.61 -13.08 3.07
C ASP A 146 4.32 -12.62 1.81
N ALA A 147 5.13 -13.48 1.18
CA ALA A 147 5.87 -13.10 -0.01
C ALA A 147 4.93 -12.64 -1.13
N GLU A 148 3.80 -13.34 -1.31
CA GLU A 148 2.76 -13.01 -2.29
C GLU A 148 2.04 -11.70 -1.95
N PHE A 149 1.69 -11.49 -0.67
CA PHE A 149 1.09 -10.25 -0.22
C PHE A 149 2.03 -9.05 -0.45
N ILE A 150 3.30 -9.18 -0.06
CA ILE A 150 4.31 -8.13 -0.28
C ILE A 150 4.50 -7.84 -1.77
N SER A 151 4.48 -8.88 -2.63
CA SER A 151 4.58 -8.66 -4.07
C SER A 151 3.37 -7.91 -4.62
N GLN A 152 2.15 -8.26 -4.19
CA GLN A 152 0.93 -7.55 -4.61
C GLN A 152 0.96 -6.07 -4.23
N ILE A 153 1.39 -5.74 -3.00
CA ILE A 153 1.52 -4.35 -2.55
C ILE A 153 2.55 -3.58 -3.38
N ARG A 154 3.70 -4.20 -3.68
CA ARG A 154 4.74 -3.58 -4.52
C ARG A 154 4.25 -3.37 -5.95
N GLU A 155 3.60 -4.37 -6.53
CA GLU A 155 3.01 -4.29 -7.86
C GLU A 155 2.01 -3.14 -7.95
N MET A 156 1.10 -3.01 -6.96
CA MET A 156 0.13 -1.90 -6.95
C MET A 156 0.78 -0.53 -6.78
N ARG A 157 1.86 -0.43 -6.00
CA ARG A 157 2.66 0.81 -5.89
C ARG A 157 3.27 1.19 -7.24
N ASP A 158 3.87 0.21 -7.91
CA ASP A 158 4.61 0.42 -9.16
C ASP A 158 3.64 0.71 -10.32
N LYS A 159 2.51 -0.02 -10.38
CA LYS A 159 1.37 0.29 -11.26
C LYS A 159 0.88 1.71 -11.05
N GLY A 160 0.72 2.11 -9.78
CA GLY A 160 0.43 3.48 -9.41
C GLY A 160 1.40 4.44 -10.09
N ALA A 161 2.70 4.32 -9.84
CA ALA A 161 3.71 5.20 -10.44
C ALA A 161 3.67 5.25 -11.98
N GLN A 162 3.43 4.13 -12.65
CA GLN A 162 3.31 4.06 -14.11
C GLN A 162 2.09 4.86 -14.62
N VAL A 163 0.93 4.70 -13.98
CA VAL A 163 -0.30 5.42 -14.35
C VAL A 163 -0.12 6.94 -14.25
N PHE A 164 0.66 7.46 -13.29
CA PHE A 164 0.97 8.89 -13.22
C PHE A 164 1.71 9.39 -14.48
N ILE A 165 2.67 8.60 -14.98
CA ILE A 165 3.46 8.94 -16.16
C ILE A 165 2.56 8.91 -17.41
N GLU A 166 1.75 7.87 -17.53
CA GLU A 166 0.83 7.69 -18.66
C GLU A 166 -0.22 8.80 -18.71
N ASP A 167 -0.88 9.10 -17.60
CA ASP A 167 -1.89 10.18 -17.49
C ASP A 167 -1.30 11.57 -17.79
N GLU A 168 -0.06 11.85 -17.35
CA GLU A 168 0.60 13.11 -17.68
C GLU A 168 0.84 13.24 -19.19
N SER A 169 1.28 12.17 -19.83
CA SER A 169 1.48 12.15 -21.28
C SER A 169 0.14 12.29 -22.04
N ALA A 170 -0.92 11.61 -21.58
CA ALA A 170 -2.25 11.68 -22.18
C ALA A 170 -2.86 13.08 -22.05
N PHE A 171 -2.72 13.70 -20.88
CA PHE A 171 -3.20 15.05 -20.64
C PHE A 171 -2.47 16.09 -21.50
N ALA A 172 -1.15 15.96 -21.67
CA ALA A 172 -0.36 16.83 -22.55
C ALA A 172 -0.81 16.70 -24.02
N GLN A 173 -1.00 15.47 -24.51
CA GLN A 173 -1.47 15.20 -25.87
C GLN A 173 -2.88 15.75 -26.10
N ALA A 174 -3.80 15.58 -25.15
CA ALA A 174 -5.13 16.15 -25.22
C ALA A 174 -5.10 17.69 -25.30
N GLY A 175 -4.23 18.33 -24.51
CA GLY A 175 -4.00 19.77 -24.56
C GLY A 175 -3.50 20.24 -25.93
N GLU A 176 -2.57 19.52 -26.55
CA GLU A 176 -2.11 19.81 -27.91
C GLU A 176 -3.21 19.62 -28.96
N ALA A 177 -3.94 18.52 -28.91
CA ALA A 177 -5.03 18.22 -29.84
C ALA A 177 -6.10 19.31 -29.78
N CYS A 178 -6.45 19.76 -28.56
CA CYS A 178 -7.35 20.88 -28.34
C CYS A 178 -6.84 22.18 -28.99
N ARG A 179 -5.58 22.56 -28.74
CA ARG A 179 -4.97 23.77 -29.37
C ARG A 179 -5.00 23.69 -30.89
N ARG A 180 -4.68 22.54 -31.48
CA ARG A 180 -4.73 22.31 -32.93
C ARG A 180 -6.15 22.45 -33.47
N ARG A 181 -7.15 21.88 -32.79
CA ARG A 181 -8.57 21.99 -33.18
C ARG A 181 -9.07 23.42 -33.09
N SER A 182 -8.74 24.13 -32.02
CA SER A 182 -9.10 25.55 -31.86
C SER A 182 -8.53 26.38 -33.00
N ARG A 183 -7.25 26.23 -33.33
CA ARG A 183 -6.62 26.95 -34.45
C ARG A 183 -7.32 26.66 -35.78
N ARG A 184 -7.65 25.38 -36.06
CA ARG A 184 -8.40 25.00 -37.27
C ARG A 184 -9.77 25.66 -37.33
N ASN A 185 -10.51 25.67 -36.22
CA ASN A 185 -11.83 26.30 -36.16
C ASN A 185 -11.73 27.82 -36.35
N THR A 186 -10.73 28.48 -35.76
CA THR A 186 -10.49 29.92 -35.96
C THR A 186 -10.19 30.22 -37.42
N LEU A 187 -9.29 29.46 -38.06
CA LEU A 187 -8.98 29.62 -39.48
C LEU A 187 -10.19 29.38 -40.39
N ALA A 188 -11.00 28.35 -40.09
CA ALA A 188 -12.23 28.06 -40.82
C ALA A 188 -13.28 29.17 -40.67
N SER A 189 -13.41 29.74 -39.47
CA SER A 189 -14.32 30.88 -39.25
C SER A 189 -13.84 32.15 -39.97
N ALA A 190 -12.53 32.39 -39.99
CA ALA A 190 -11.93 33.53 -40.68
C ALA A 190 -12.09 33.42 -42.20
N SER A 191 -11.92 32.23 -42.78
CA SER A 191 -12.15 32.01 -44.20
C SER A 191 -13.62 32.14 -44.58
N ALA A 192 -14.54 31.59 -43.77
CA ALA A 192 -15.97 31.77 -43.98
C ALA A 192 -16.40 33.24 -43.93
N ALA A 193 -15.89 34.01 -42.96
CA ALA A 193 -16.14 35.45 -42.88
C ALA A 193 -15.59 36.19 -44.10
N GLY A 194 -14.38 35.85 -44.56
CA GLY A 194 -13.80 36.41 -45.79
C GLY A 194 -14.66 36.17 -47.02
N VAL A 195 -15.16 34.95 -47.21
CA VAL A 195 -16.07 34.59 -48.32
C VAL A 195 -17.36 35.40 -48.26
N LEU A 196 -17.96 35.56 -47.07
CA LEU A 196 -19.18 36.34 -46.88
C LEU A 196 -18.97 37.83 -47.20
N ILE A 197 -17.84 38.40 -46.77
CA ILE A 197 -17.49 39.80 -47.06
C ILE A 197 -17.28 39.98 -48.57
N SER A 198 -16.52 39.10 -49.22
CA SER A 198 -16.30 39.15 -50.67
C SER A 198 -17.61 39.01 -51.46
N ALA A 199 -18.51 38.12 -51.03
CA ALA A 199 -19.84 37.96 -51.63
C ALA A 199 -20.69 39.25 -51.47
N CYS A 200 -20.68 39.87 -50.29
CA CYS A 200 -21.35 41.15 -50.06
C CYS A 200 -20.79 42.27 -50.96
N CYS A 201 -19.46 42.40 -51.04
CA CYS A 201 -18.82 43.39 -51.90
C CYS A 201 -19.18 43.18 -53.38
N ALA A 202 -19.14 41.93 -53.86
CA ALA A 202 -19.52 41.59 -55.22
C ALA A 202 -21.00 41.94 -55.50
N TRP A 203 -21.90 41.61 -54.58
CA TRP A 203 -23.33 41.95 -54.69
C TRP A 203 -23.57 43.46 -54.75
N LEU A 204 -22.92 44.23 -53.87
CA LEU A 204 -23.01 45.70 -53.87
C LEU A 204 -22.50 46.31 -55.19
N TRP A 205 -21.46 45.72 -55.77
CA TRP A 205 -20.88 46.20 -57.02
C TRP A 205 -21.79 45.93 -58.23
N VAL A 206 -22.39 44.74 -58.29
CA VAL A 206 -23.39 44.41 -59.32
C VAL A 206 -24.60 45.33 -59.21
N ARG A 207 -25.11 45.57 -57.98
CA ARG A 207 -26.26 46.44 -57.76
C ARG A 207 -26.02 47.88 -58.19
N ARG A 208 -24.80 48.41 -57.99
CA ARG A 208 -24.42 49.76 -58.45
C ARG A 208 -24.34 49.93 -59.96
N ARG A 209 -24.15 48.84 -60.72
CA ARG A 209 -24.09 48.87 -62.20
C ARG A 209 -25.45 48.72 -62.86
N ALA A 210 -26.46 48.25 -62.12
CA ALA A 210 -27.82 48.05 -62.62
C ALA A 210 -28.73 49.28 -62.46
N VAL A 211 -28.22 50.35 -61.84
CA VAL A 211 -28.84 51.68 -61.70
C VAL A 211 -28.11 52.63 -62.63
#